data_AF-A0A833FZC2-F1
#
_entry.id   AF-A0A833FZC2-F1
#
_cell.length_a   1.000
_cell.length_b   1.000
_cell.length_c   1.000
_cell.angle_alpha   90.00
_cell.angle_beta   90.00
_cell.angle_gamma   90.00
#
_symmetry.space_group_name_H-M   'P 1'
#
loop_
_entity.id
_entity.type
_entity.pdbx_description
1 polymer ?
#
loop_
_entity_poly.entity_id
_entity_poly.type
_entity_poly.pdbx_seq_one_letter_code
_entity_poly.pdbx_strand_id
1 'polypeptide(L)'
;MPDFFSAQFIRLLTEIFWVNIILSGDNAVVIALACRGLPPRQRQWGIALGAGVAIALRLIFLVILGALLKWPLLKIVGGILLLYIAVKLLIDDSGGHGEEAG
;
A
#
# COMPACT_ATOMS: atom_id res chain seq x y z
N MET A 1 23.35 -18.56 16.19
CA MET A 1 23.64 -17.35 15.40
C MET A 1 22.54 -17.27 14.35
N PRO A 2 21.96 -16.11 14.05
CA PRO A 2 21.01 -16.01 12.94
C PRO A 2 21.72 -16.40 11.64
N ASP A 3 21.24 -17.45 10.98
CA ASP A 3 21.78 -17.91 9.70
C ASP A 3 21.26 -16.99 8.59
N PHE A 4 21.96 -15.87 8.39
CA PHE A 4 21.64 -14.84 7.40
C PHE A 4 21.59 -15.36 5.95
N PHE A 5 22.14 -16.54 5.67
CA PHE A 5 22.11 -17.19 4.36
C PHE A 5 21.23 -18.45 4.31
N SER A 6 20.40 -18.67 5.34
CA SER A 6 19.42 -19.77 5.32
C SER A 6 18.38 -19.55 4.22
N ALA A 7 17.92 -20.64 3.61
CA ALA A 7 16.83 -20.60 2.64
C ALA A 7 15.55 -19.94 3.22
N GLN A 8 15.35 -20.07 4.53
CA GLN A 8 14.25 -19.43 5.26
C GLN A 8 14.40 -17.90 5.29
N PHE A 9 15.59 -17.38 5.58
CA PHE A 9 15.84 -15.94 5.58
C PHE A 9 15.62 -15.33 4.19
N ILE A 10 16.19 -15.95 3.16
CA ILE A 10 16.02 -15.50 1.77
C ILE A 10 14.53 -15.53 1.39
N ARG A 11 13.80 -16.60 1.74
CA ARG A 11 12.36 -16.69 1.47
C ARG A 11 11.56 -15.57 2.13
N LEU A 12 11.79 -15.30 3.42
CA LEU A 12 11.11 -14.23 4.15
C LEU A 12 11.44 -12.84 3.57
N LEU A 13 12.70 -12.59 3.25
CA LEU A 13 13.15 -11.34 2.65
C LEU A 13 12.50 -11.12 1.27
N THR A 14 12.46 -12.16 0.43
CA THR A 14 11.82 -12.11 -0.88
C THR A 14 10.32 -11.87 -0.77
N GLU A 15 9.61 -12.55 0.14
CA GLU A 15 8.17 -12.37 0.34
C GLU A 15 7.84 -10.94 0.78
N ILE A 16 8.57 -10.41 1.77
CA ILE A 16 8.40 -9.04 2.24
C ILE A 16 8.72 -8.03 1.14
N PHE A 17 9.80 -8.26 0.39
CA PHE A 17 10.18 -7.41 -0.75
C PHE A 17 9.10 -7.39 -1.82
N TRP A 18 8.54 -8.55 -2.18
CA TRP A 18 7.51 -8.68 -3.20
C TRP A 18 6.22 -7.98 -2.80
N VAL A 19 5.76 -8.18 -1.55
CA VAL A 19 4.58 -7.50 -1.01
C VAL A 19 4.79 -5.98 -0.98
N ASN A 20 5.97 -5.51 -0.57
CA ASN A 20 6.26 -4.08 -0.55
C ASN A 20 6.31 -3.46 -1.94
N ILE A 21 6.75 -4.18 -2.97
CA ILE A 21 6.71 -3.70 -4.37
C ILE A 21 5.27 -3.53 -4.83
N ILE A 22 4.43 -4.55 -4.66
CA ILE A 22 3.01 -4.52 -5.07
C ILE A 22 2.30 -3.37 -4.34
N LEU A 23 2.52 -3.28 -3.03
CA LEU A 23 1.92 -2.22 -2.22
C LEU A 23 2.49 -0.85 -2.61
N SER A 24 3.77 -0.69 -2.97
CA SER A 24 4.35 0.62 -3.32
C SER A 24 3.80 1.28 -4.58
N GLY A 25 3.12 0.53 -5.45
CA GLY A 25 2.53 1.08 -6.67
C GLY A 25 1.52 2.20 -6.41
N ASP A 26 0.57 2.00 -5.49
CA ASP A 26 -0.49 2.97 -5.21
C ASP A 26 0.06 4.31 -4.68
N ASN A 27 0.97 4.22 -3.70
CA ASN A 27 1.56 5.40 -3.09
C ASN A 27 2.48 6.16 -4.04
N ALA A 28 3.21 5.48 -4.92
CA ALA A 28 4.04 6.13 -5.92
C ALA A 28 3.19 6.95 -6.92
N VAL A 29 2.04 6.42 -7.33
CA VAL A 29 1.10 7.11 -8.23
C VAL A 29 0.53 8.36 -7.56
N VAL A 30 0.07 8.27 -6.31
CA VAL A 30 -0.48 9.43 -5.57
C VAL A 30 0.57 10.53 -5.40
N ILE A 31 1.81 10.17 -5.03
CA ILE A 31 2.91 11.14 -4.88
C ILE A 31 3.23 11.80 -6.23
N ALA A 32 3.27 11.03 -7.31
CA ALA A 32 3.53 11.55 -8.66
C ALA A 32 2.43 12.51 -9.13
N LEU A 33 1.16 12.17 -8.87
CA LEU A 33 0.01 13.01 -9.21
C LEU A 33 -0.02 14.31 -8.39
N ALA A 34 0.31 14.25 -7.10
CA ALA A 34 0.43 15.42 -6.24
C ALA A 34 1.58 16.35 -6.67
N CYS A 35 2.71 15.77 -7.11
CA CYS A 35 3.89 16.54 -7.49
C CYS A 35 3.91 16.97 -8.98
N ARG A 36 2.90 16.62 -9.80
CA ARG A 36 2.94 16.87 -11.26
C ARG A 36 2.96 18.35 -11.64
N GLY A 37 2.44 19.23 -10.78
CA GLY A 37 2.37 20.67 -11.01
C GLY A 37 3.61 21.46 -10.56
N LEU A 38 4.63 20.80 -10.00
CA LEU A 38 5.78 21.49 -9.43
C LEU A 38 6.91 21.70 -10.46
N PRO A 39 7.66 22.81 -10.38
CA PRO A 39 8.84 23.05 -11.20
C PRO A 39 9.83 21.87 -11.09
N PRO A 40 10.57 21.52 -12.16
CA PRO A 40 11.40 20.32 -12.21
C PRO A 40 12.43 20.22 -11.07
N ARG A 41 12.95 21.36 -10.60
CA ARG A 41 13.88 21.45 -9.46
C ARG A 41 13.22 21.17 -8.11
N GLN A 42 11.97 21.57 -7.90
CA GLN A 42 11.24 21.32 -6.65
C GLN A 42 10.50 19.99 -6.65
N ARG A 43 10.14 19.47 -7.82
CA ARG A 43 9.47 18.17 -7.97
C ARG A 43 10.28 17.02 -7.37
N GLN A 44 11.61 17.01 -7.54
CA GLN A 44 12.46 15.97 -6.95
C GLN A 44 12.45 16.02 -5.42
N TRP A 45 12.50 17.23 -4.83
CA TRP A 45 12.38 17.43 -3.39
C TRP A 45 11.00 17.08 -2.86
N GLY A 46 9.94 17.44 -3.59
CA GLY A 46 8.56 17.07 -3.26
C GLY A 46 8.34 15.56 -3.27
N ILE A 47 8.87 14.86 -4.29
CA ILE A 47 8.82 13.40 -4.36
C ILE A 47 9.67 12.77 -3.25
N ALA A 48 10.87 13.28 -2.97
CA ALA A 48 11.74 12.74 -1.92
C ALA A 48 11.12 12.88 -0.52
N LEU A 49 10.58 14.07 -0.19
CA LEU A 49 9.85 14.30 1.07
C LEU A 49 8.56 13.47 1.12
N GLY A 50 7.79 13.45 0.03
CA GLY A 50 6.55 12.67 -0.07
C GLY A 50 6.79 11.17 0.11
N ALA A 51 7.82 10.62 -0.52
CA ALA A 51 8.23 9.23 -0.37
C ALA A 51 8.70 8.94 1.06
N GLY A 52 9.53 9.82 1.65
CA GLY A 52 9.99 9.66 3.04
C GLY A 52 8.83 9.61 4.03
N VAL A 53 7.89 10.54 3.92
CA VAL A 53 6.68 10.59 4.77
C VAL A 53 5.78 9.38 4.52
N ALA A 54 5.56 8.99 3.27
CA ALA A 54 4.75 7.83 2.93
C ALA A 54 5.32 6.52 3.48
N ILE A 55 6.64 6.33 3.43
CA ILE A 55 7.32 5.17 4.02
C ILE A 55 7.19 5.19 5.55
N ALA A 56 7.40 6.34 6.19
CA ALA A 56 7.27 6.47 7.63
C ALA A 56 5.84 6.12 8.10
N LEU A 57 4.82 6.67 7.44
CA LEU A 57 3.41 6.36 7.70
C LEU A 57 3.12 4.87 7.52
N ARG A 58 3.68 4.23 6.47
CA ARG A 58 3.53 2.79 6.27
C ARG A 58 4.12 1.97 7.40
N LEU A 59 5.31 2.30 7.87
CA LEU A 59 5.93 1.58 8.99
C LEU A 59 5.10 1.74 10.27
N ILE A 60 4.60 2.95 10.52
CA ILE A 60 3.71 3.23 11.66
C ILE A 60 2.42 2.41 11.55
N PHE A 61 1.73 2.46 10.41
CA PHE A 61 0.51 1.69 10.20
C PHE A 61 0.75 0.18 10.22
N LEU A 62 1.86 -0.31 9.68
CA LEU A 62 2.21 -1.73 9.77
C LEU A 62 2.29 -2.20 11.22
N VAL A 63 2.95 -1.42 12.09
CA VAL A 63 3.06 -1.74 13.52
C VAL A 63 1.70 -1.65 14.21
N ILE A 64 0.94 -0.57 13.98
CA ILE A 64 -0.39 -0.37 14.57
C ILE A 64 -1.34 -1.50 14.13
N LEU A 65 -1.43 -1.76 12.83
CA LEU A 65 -2.31 -2.77 12.27
C LEU A 65 -1.87 -4.17 12.71
N GLY A 66 -0.56 -4.43 12.77
CA GLY A 66 0.00 -5.67 13.32
C GLY A 66 -0.40 -5.89 14.79
N ALA A 67 -0.45 -4.82 15.59
CA ALA A 67 -0.94 -4.89 16.97
C ALA A 67 -2.45 -5.09 17.04
N LEU A 68 -3.22 -4.40 16.19
CA LEU A 68 -4.67 -4.43 16.16
C LEU A 68 -5.21 -5.79 15.66
N LEU A 69 -4.54 -6.38 14.66
CA LEU A 69 -4.83 -7.71 14.10
C LEU A 69 -4.42 -8.87 15.04
N LYS A 70 -3.90 -8.60 16.24
CA LYS A 70 -3.78 -9.64 17.27
C LYS A 70 -5.15 -10.23 17.64
N TRP A 71 -6.22 -9.46 17.46
CA TRP A 71 -7.59 -9.92 17.68
C TRP A 71 -8.08 -10.70 16.45
N PRO A 72 -8.35 -12.02 16.58
CA PRO A 72 -8.66 -12.89 15.43
C PRO A 72 -9.96 -12.49 14.71
N LEU A 73 -10.95 -11.96 15.44
CA LEU A 73 -12.18 -11.43 14.85
C LEU A 73 -11.92 -10.29 13.86
N LEU A 74 -10.96 -9.41 14.18
CA LEU A 74 -10.66 -8.26 13.33
C LEU A 74 -9.94 -8.67 12.04
N LYS A 75 -9.10 -9.72 12.08
CA LYS A 75 -8.49 -10.31 10.88
C LYS A 75 -9.54 -10.78 9.87
N ILE A 76 -10.56 -11.49 10.36
CA ILE A 76 -11.63 -12.03 9.51
C ILE A 76 -12.45 -10.89 8.90
N VAL A 77 -12.89 -9.93 9.72
CA VAL A 77 -13.66 -8.78 9.24
C VAL A 77 -12.85 -7.94 8.26
N GLY A 78 -11.58 -7.67 8.55
CA GLY A 78 -10.67 -6.94 7.66
C GLY A 78 -10.44 -7.65 6.33
N GLY A 79 -10.29 -8.97 6.33
CA GLY A 79 -10.17 -9.77 5.11
C GLY A 79 -11.44 -9.73 4.24
N ILE A 80 -12.62 -9.85 4.85
CA ILE A 80 -13.91 -9.75 4.15
C ILE A 80 -14.09 -8.35 3.56
N LEU A 81 -13.77 -7.30 4.33
CA LEU A 81 -13.89 -5.92 3.88
C LEU A 81 -12.94 -5.62 2.70
N LEU A 82 -11.70 -6.11 2.75
CA LEU A 82 -10.76 -5.99 1.63
C LEU A 82 -11.27 -6.70 0.37
N LEU A 83 -11.80 -7.92 0.51
CA LEU A 83 -12.37 -8.65 -0.61
C LEU A 83 -13.58 -7.91 -1.20
N TYR A 84 -14.45 -7.36 -0.35
CA TYR A 84 -15.56 -6.53 -0.79
C TYR A 84 -15.11 -5.29 -1.56
N ILE A 85 -14.11 -4.54 -1.06
CA ILE A 85 -13.56 -3.37 -1.75
C ILE A 85 -12.93 -3.78 -3.09
N ALA A 86 -12.17 -4.88 -3.12
CA ALA A 86 -11.54 -5.37 -4.35
C ALA A 86 -12.59 -5.73 -5.42
N VAL A 87 -13.65 -6.45 -5.05
CA VAL A 87 -14.76 -6.78 -5.96
C VAL A 87 -15.51 -5.52 -6.40
N LYS A 88 -15.80 -4.60 -5.47
CA LYS A 88 -16.48 -3.35 -5.78
C LYS A 88 -15.69 -2.52 -6.78
N LEU A 89 -14.38 -2.37 -6.58
CA LEU A 89 -13.52 -1.64 -7.50
C LEU A 89 -13.48 -2.28 -8.89
N LEU A 90 -13.43 -3.61 -9.01
CA LEU A 90 -13.48 -4.29 -10.31
C LEU A 90 -14.82 -4.05 -11.06
N ILE A 91 -15.93 -4.00 -10.32
CA ILE A 91 -17.26 -3.76 -10.89
C ILE A 91 -17.45 -2.28 -11.26
N ASP A 92 -17.05 -1.34 -10.40
CA ASP A 92 -17.16 0.11 -10.68
C ASP A 92 -16.21 0.56 -11.80
N ASP A 93 -15.00 0.00 -11.91
CA ASP A 93 -14.06 0.31 -13.00
C ASP A 93 -14.56 -0.23 -14.36
N SER A 94 -15.55 -1.14 -14.34
CA SER A 94 -16.30 -1.61 -15.51
C SER A 94 -17.54 -0.75 -15.83
N GLY A 95 -17.90 0.20 -14.96
CA GLY A 95 -19.17 0.94 -14.98
C GLY A 95 -19.05 2.46 -15.14
N GLY A 96 -17.88 2.97 -15.54
CA GLY A 96 -17.65 4.40 -15.78
C GLY A 96 -18.26 4.93 -17.08
N HIS A 97 -19.59 4.89 -17.21
CA HIS A 97 -20.47 5.87 -17.89
C HIS A 97 -21.93 5.40 -17.77
N GLY A 98 -22.63 5.79 -16.71
CA GLY A 98 -24.03 5.42 -16.52
C GLY A 98 -24.70 6.02 -15.28
N GLU A 99 -24.95 7.33 -15.37
CA GLU A 99 -26.15 8.01 -14.85
C GLU A 99 -26.43 8.07 -13.33
N GLU A 100 -26.38 9.31 -12.84
CA GLU A 100 -27.34 9.85 -11.88
C GLU A 100 -28.78 9.65 -12.39
N ALA A 101 -29.64 8.97 -11.63
CA ALA A 101 -31.08 9.25 -11.54
C ALA A 101 -31.71 8.44 -10.40
N GLY A 102 -32.15 9.16 -9.35
CA GLY A 102 -32.90 8.64 -8.20
C GLY A 102 -32.95 9.64 -7.06
#